data_AF-A0A1F9N644-F1
#
_entry.id   AF-A0A1F9N644-F1
#
_cell.length_a   1.000
_cell.length_b   1.000
_cell.length_c   1.000
_cell.angle_alpha   90.00
_cell.angle_beta   90.00
_cell.angle_gamma   90.00
#
_symmetry.space_group_name_H-M   'P 1'
#
loop_
_entity.id
_entity.type
_entity.pdbx_description
1 polymer ?
#
loop_
_entity_poly.entity_id
_entity_poly.type
_entity_poly.pdbx_seq_one_letter_code
_entity_poly.pdbx_strand_id
1 'polypeptide(L)'
;MLNFHLSNSADRNATVSISTLRAPAAPQMGLPDAEVTFRRFLAATRETLHETLQSKHGDDYAQALIAGDPEIDMEQIGRELPRANVVYLSSKGEVLYASPKIVEVIINPDGTEKERRDPVDVPGNVNDQQVPIHWTGKKMKKQDAVRKFVFQRSIQLRHVDGLTYDFMYGMAKELHEENAMVLLGGGAKGKDPLIFHANGSPYHGFLEGRVDSLRYQLLLRLSHLELKRPA
;
A
#
# COMPACT_ATOMS: atom_id res chain seq x y z
N MET A 1 -11.15 -14.07 -5.76
CA MET A 1 -10.41 -14.47 -4.55
C MET A 1 -9.06 -14.97 -5.01
N LEU A 2 -7.95 -14.46 -4.44
CA LEU A 2 -6.61 -14.84 -4.92
C LEU A 2 -6.25 -16.23 -4.40
N ASN A 3 -5.89 -17.12 -5.32
CA ASN A 3 -5.40 -18.47 -5.03
C ASN A 3 -3.93 -18.55 -5.43
N PHE A 4 -3.14 -19.34 -4.69
CA PHE A 4 -1.74 -19.61 -5.00
C PHE A 4 -1.31 -20.96 -4.42
N HIS A 5 -0.19 -21.50 -4.87
CA HIS A 5 0.37 -22.73 -4.32
C HIS A 5 1.29 -22.43 -3.12
N LEU A 6 1.14 -23.18 -2.03
CA LEU A 6 1.98 -23.06 -0.83
C LEU A 6 2.61 -24.42 -0.51
N SER A 7 3.93 -24.48 -0.33
CA SER A 7 4.60 -25.71 0.10
C SER A 7 4.67 -25.86 1.62
N ASN A 8 4.85 -27.09 2.09
CA ASN A 8 5.08 -27.44 3.49
C ASN A 8 6.53 -27.89 3.75
N SER A 9 6.81 -28.30 4.99
CA SER A 9 8.11 -28.80 5.44
C SER A 9 8.61 -30.04 4.70
N ALA A 10 7.72 -30.79 4.04
CA ALA A 10 8.04 -31.98 3.25
C ALA A 10 8.09 -31.70 1.73
N ASP A 11 8.18 -30.42 1.34
CA ASP A 11 8.21 -29.93 -0.05
C ASP A 11 6.99 -30.35 -0.91
N ARG A 12 5.90 -30.77 -0.26
CA ARG A 12 4.59 -30.95 -0.90
C ARG A 12 3.89 -29.60 -0.95
N ASN A 13 3.15 -29.32 -2.00
CA ASN A 13 2.37 -28.09 -2.12
C ASN A 13 0.88 -28.34 -2.31
N ALA A 14 0.09 -27.33 -1.99
CA ALA A 14 -1.35 -27.34 -2.18
C ALA A 14 -1.84 -25.94 -2.58
N THR A 15 -2.97 -25.89 -3.28
CA THR A 15 -3.64 -24.63 -3.59
C THR A 15 -4.29 -24.07 -2.32
N VAL A 16 -3.98 -22.84 -1.98
CA VAL A 16 -4.57 -22.11 -0.87
C VAL A 16 -5.20 -20.82 -1.36
N SER A 17 -6.16 -20.29 -0.61
CA SER A 17 -6.83 -19.04 -0.95
C SER A 17 -6.64 -17.98 0.14
N ILE A 18 -6.63 -16.73 -0.27
CA ILE A 18 -6.57 -15.59 0.64
C ILE A 18 -7.98 -15.23 1.11
N SER A 19 -8.17 -15.17 2.43
CA SER A 19 -9.30 -14.53 3.07
C SER A 19 -8.91 -13.16 3.58
N THR A 20 -9.56 -12.11 3.08
CA THR A 20 -9.51 -10.80 3.72
C THR A 20 -10.61 -10.70 4.76
N LEU A 21 -10.28 -10.15 5.93
CA LEU A 21 -11.30 -9.69 6.86
C LEU A 21 -12.02 -8.52 6.16
N ARG A 22 -13.35 -8.58 6.07
CA ARG A 22 -14.12 -7.43 5.60
C ARG A 22 -13.92 -6.32 6.62
N ALA A 23 -13.39 -5.19 6.18
CA ALA A 23 -13.38 -3.99 7.00
C ALA A 23 -14.83 -3.63 7.35
N PRO A 24 -15.09 -3.10 8.56
CA PRO A 24 -16.39 -2.50 8.84
C PRO A 24 -16.68 -1.42 7.79
N ALA A 25 -17.95 -1.19 7.49
CA ALA A 25 -18.34 -0.11 6.59
C ALA A 25 -17.73 1.20 7.09
N ALA A 26 -17.16 1.97 6.17
CA ALA A 26 -16.73 3.33 6.50
C ALA A 26 -17.94 4.11 7.02
N PRO A 27 -17.73 5.05 7.98
CA PRO A 27 -18.81 5.94 8.38
C PRO A 27 -19.36 6.64 7.14
N GLN A 28 -20.68 6.73 7.04
CA GLN A 28 -21.32 7.49 5.98
C GLN A 28 -21.02 8.98 6.22
N MET A 29 -20.40 9.63 5.24
CA MET A 29 -20.23 11.07 5.28
C MET A 29 -21.55 11.73 4.89
N GLY A 30 -22.14 12.49 5.80
CA GLY A 30 -23.35 13.25 5.53
C GLY A 30 -24.19 13.54 6.76
N LEU A 31 -25.37 14.10 6.54
CA LEU A 31 -26.41 14.27 7.55
C LEU A 31 -27.29 13.01 7.61
N PRO A 32 -27.88 12.66 8.76
CA PRO A 32 -28.90 11.62 8.82
C PRO A 32 -30.02 11.90 7.81
N ASP A 33 -30.39 10.88 7.04
CA ASP A 33 -31.51 10.91 6.08
C ASP A 33 -31.40 11.94 4.94
N ALA A 34 -30.20 12.45 4.65
CA ALA A 34 -29.97 13.36 3.53
C ALA A 34 -28.79 12.93 2.64
N GLU A 35 -28.98 13.06 1.32
CA GLU A 35 -27.92 12.84 0.35
C GLU A 35 -26.95 14.04 0.33
N VAL A 36 -25.65 13.77 0.49
CA VAL A 36 -24.60 14.79 0.41
C VAL A 36 -23.78 14.55 -0.85
N THR A 37 -23.56 15.59 -1.63
CA THR A 37 -22.71 15.56 -2.83
C THR A 37 -21.53 16.52 -2.67
N PHE A 38 -20.36 16.09 -3.11
CA PHE A 38 -19.19 16.96 -3.14
C PHE A 38 -19.20 17.82 -4.40
N ARG A 39 -19.18 19.14 -4.23
CA ARG A 39 -19.00 20.10 -5.31
C ARG A 39 -17.68 20.82 -5.15
N ARG A 40 -17.03 21.12 -6.27
CA ARG A 40 -15.81 21.93 -6.31
C ARG A 40 -16.18 23.31 -6.82
N PHE A 41 -15.60 24.33 -6.23
CA PHE A 41 -15.80 25.72 -6.66
C PHE A 41 -14.44 26.34 -6.99
N LEU A 42 -14.43 27.28 -7.93
CA LEU A 42 -13.25 28.06 -8.25
C LEU A 42 -12.96 29.02 -7.09
N ALA A 43 -11.78 28.90 -6.48
CA ALA A 43 -11.38 29.70 -5.32
C ALA A 43 -10.52 30.91 -5.67
N ALA A 44 -9.81 30.86 -6.80
CA ALA A 44 -8.93 31.94 -7.27
C ALA A 44 -8.68 31.81 -8.77
N THR A 45 -8.42 32.93 -9.43
CA THR A 45 -7.88 33.01 -10.78
C THR A 45 -6.38 33.36 -10.74
N ARG A 46 -5.70 33.26 -11.89
CA ARG A 46 -4.29 33.66 -12.01
C ARG A 46 -4.06 35.11 -11.56
N GLU A 47 -5.01 36.00 -11.86
CA GLU A 47 -4.92 37.43 -11.57
C GLU A 47 -5.07 37.77 -10.08
N THR A 48 -5.70 36.86 -9.33
CA THR A 48 -5.95 36.99 -7.88
C THR A 48 -4.91 36.26 -7.03
N LEU A 49 -3.91 35.63 -7.64
CA LEU A 49 -2.82 34.96 -6.90
C LEU A 49 -1.88 36.00 -6.26
N HIS A 50 -1.26 35.59 -5.16
CA HIS A 50 -0.35 36.43 -4.37
C HIS A 50 0.70 37.15 -5.22
N GLU A 51 1.44 36.45 -6.08
CA GLU A 51 2.50 37.04 -6.90
C GLU A 51 1.98 38.16 -7.81
N THR A 52 0.76 38.01 -8.34
CA THR A 52 0.12 39.02 -9.19
C THR A 52 -0.41 40.20 -8.38
N LEU A 53 -1.03 39.95 -7.22
CA LEU A 53 -1.50 41.02 -6.32
C LEU A 53 -0.33 41.84 -5.77
N GLN A 54 0.75 41.18 -5.35
CA GLN A 54 1.97 41.80 -4.88
C GLN A 54 2.60 42.68 -5.98
N SER A 55 2.65 42.19 -7.22
CA SER A 55 3.16 42.98 -8.35
C SER A 55 2.30 44.21 -8.65
N LYS A 56 0.99 44.16 -8.40
CA LYS A 56 0.05 45.26 -8.67
C LYS A 56 -0.01 46.30 -7.53
N HIS A 57 0.06 45.84 -6.29
CA HIS A 57 -0.20 46.67 -5.10
C HIS A 57 1.03 46.89 -4.20
N GLY A 58 2.17 46.26 -4.51
CA GLY A 58 3.40 46.30 -3.71
C GLY A 58 3.46 45.16 -2.68
N ASP A 59 4.56 45.09 -1.92
CA ASP A 59 4.79 44.02 -0.92
C ASP A 59 3.78 44.02 0.23
N ASP A 60 3.30 45.20 0.64
CA ASP A 60 2.27 45.36 1.67
C ASP A 60 1.00 45.93 1.04
N TYR A 61 0.07 45.03 0.72
CA TYR A 61 -1.20 45.35 0.09
C TYR A 61 -2.41 45.06 0.99
N ALA A 62 -2.21 44.97 2.31
CA ALA A 62 -3.29 44.67 3.26
C ALA A 62 -4.44 45.69 3.21
N GLN A 63 -4.13 46.97 2.99
CA GLN A 63 -5.16 48.00 2.81
C GLN A 63 -5.96 47.82 1.52
N ALA A 64 -5.35 47.30 0.45
CA ALA A 64 -6.06 47.02 -0.80
C ALA A 64 -7.06 45.86 -0.62
N LEU A 65 -6.66 44.81 0.12
CA LEU A 65 -7.52 43.73 0.58
C LEU A 65 -8.77 44.28 1.31
N ILE A 66 -8.56 45.09 2.35
CA ILE A 66 -9.66 45.63 3.15
C ILE A 66 -10.59 46.55 2.33
N ALA A 67 -10.03 47.32 1.40
CA ALA A 67 -10.78 48.36 0.69
C ALA A 67 -11.66 47.81 -0.43
N GLY A 68 -11.35 46.66 -1.02
CA GLY A 68 -12.06 46.23 -2.22
C GLY A 68 -11.84 44.80 -2.68
N ASP A 69 -11.34 43.91 -1.82
CA ASP A 69 -11.22 42.48 -2.08
C ASP A 69 -10.61 42.13 -3.46
N PRO A 70 -9.43 42.67 -3.85
CA PRO A 70 -8.81 42.44 -5.16
C PRO A 70 -8.42 40.98 -5.40
N GLU A 71 -8.40 40.15 -4.35
CA GLU A 71 -8.27 38.69 -4.43
C GLU A 71 -9.56 37.99 -4.88
N ILE A 72 -10.69 38.71 -4.96
CA ILE A 72 -11.98 38.17 -5.35
C ILE A 72 -12.38 38.65 -6.75
N ASP A 73 -12.21 37.78 -7.75
CA ASP A 73 -12.85 37.95 -9.06
C ASP A 73 -14.34 37.60 -8.96
N MET A 74 -15.17 38.62 -8.76
CA MET A 74 -16.63 38.49 -8.57
C MET A 74 -17.35 37.79 -9.73
N GLU A 75 -16.77 37.77 -10.94
CA GLU A 75 -17.37 37.14 -12.11
C GLU A 75 -17.03 35.64 -12.21
N GLN A 76 -15.95 35.19 -11.57
CA GLN A 76 -15.41 33.83 -11.74
C GLN A 76 -15.42 33.00 -10.46
N ILE A 77 -15.10 33.60 -9.31
CA ILE A 77 -14.96 32.88 -8.04
C ILE A 77 -16.33 32.40 -7.56
N GLY A 78 -16.35 31.23 -6.94
CA GLY A 78 -17.59 30.56 -6.53
C GLY A 78 -18.31 29.83 -7.66
N ARG A 79 -17.81 29.90 -8.89
CA ARG A 79 -18.30 29.09 -10.01
C ARG A 79 -18.08 27.60 -9.72
N GLU A 80 -19.13 26.80 -9.90
CA GLU A 80 -19.03 25.34 -9.80
C GLU A 80 -18.12 24.79 -10.91
N LEU A 81 -17.12 24.01 -10.49
CA LEU A 81 -16.20 23.34 -11.38
C LEU A 81 -16.72 21.92 -11.67
N PRO A 82 -17.04 21.60 -12.94
CA PRO A 82 -17.35 20.24 -13.32
C PRO A 82 -16.08 19.37 -13.27
N ARG A 83 -16.18 18.14 -13.75
CA ARG A 83 -15.03 17.24 -13.87
C ARG A 83 -13.94 17.89 -14.74
N ALA A 84 -12.85 18.32 -14.11
CA ALA A 84 -11.70 18.92 -14.78
C ALA A 84 -10.63 17.86 -15.08
N ASN A 85 -9.90 18.05 -16.17
CA ASN A 85 -8.70 17.29 -16.49
C ASN A 85 -7.47 17.99 -15.91
N VAL A 86 -6.49 17.21 -15.45
CA VAL A 86 -5.20 17.75 -14.99
C VAL A 86 -4.34 18.06 -16.21
N VAL A 87 -3.83 19.28 -16.28
CA VAL A 87 -2.84 19.71 -17.28
C VAL A 87 -1.59 20.14 -16.53
N TYR A 88 -0.43 19.69 -16.98
CA TYR A 88 0.85 20.11 -16.42
C TYR A 88 1.35 21.36 -17.12
N LEU A 89 1.86 22.31 -16.34
CA LEU A 89 2.48 23.53 -16.85
C LEU A 89 4.00 23.46 -16.64
N SER A 90 4.75 24.09 -17.55
CA SER A 90 6.18 24.33 -17.37
C SER A 90 6.42 25.36 -16.25
N SER A 91 7.67 25.54 -15.83
CA SER A 91 8.03 26.62 -14.89
C SER A 91 7.72 28.03 -15.42
N LYS A 92 7.43 28.18 -16.71
CA LYS A 92 7.00 29.43 -17.34
C LYS A 92 5.47 29.54 -17.51
N GLY A 93 4.71 28.54 -17.05
CA GLY A 93 3.26 28.50 -17.17
C GLY A 93 2.73 28.03 -18.54
N GLU A 94 3.59 27.45 -19.39
CA GLU A 94 3.21 26.93 -20.70
C GLU A 94 2.67 25.50 -20.57
N VAL A 95 1.65 25.13 -21.35
CA VAL A 95 1.10 23.77 -21.34
C VAL A 95 2.14 22.75 -21.82
N LEU A 96 2.36 21.71 -21.02
CA LEU A 96 3.21 20.58 -21.41
C LEU A 96 2.42 19.61 -22.29
N TYR A 97 2.85 19.45 -23.54
CA TYR A 97 2.24 18.54 -24.52
C TYR A 97 2.84 17.12 -24.51
N ALA A 98 3.89 16.91 -23.72
CA ALA A 98 4.52 15.61 -23.55
C ALA A 98 4.17 15.05 -22.17
N SER A 99 3.95 13.73 -22.10
CA SER A 99 3.80 13.04 -20.84
C SER A 99 5.04 13.26 -19.96
N PRO A 100 4.88 13.55 -18.66
CA PRO A 100 6.03 13.68 -17.77
C PRO A 100 6.83 12.38 -17.75
N LYS A 101 8.15 12.49 -17.78
CA LYS A 101 9.03 11.34 -17.58
C LYS A 101 8.99 10.96 -16.09
N ILE A 102 8.44 9.79 -15.79
CA ILE A 102 8.47 9.24 -14.43
C ILE A 102 9.89 8.75 -14.16
N VAL A 103 10.45 9.15 -13.01
CA VAL A 103 11.74 8.67 -12.51
C VAL A 103 11.57 8.18 -11.09
N GLU A 104 12.24 7.07 -10.75
CA GLU A 104 12.31 6.55 -9.40
C GLU A 104 13.55 7.15 -8.71
N VAL A 105 13.34 7.77 -7.55
CA VAL A 105 14.40 8.34 -6.71
C VAL A 105 14.51 7.52 -5.43
N ILE A 106 15.66 6.89 -5.22
CA ILE A 106 15.96 6.12 -4.02
C ILE A 106 16.65 7.05 -3.02
N ILE A 107 16.09 7.15 -1.81
CA ILE A 107 16.55 8.06 -0.78
C ILE A 107 17.13 7.24 0.39
N ASN A 108 18.24 7.73 0.97
CA ASN A 108 18.84 7.17 2.17
C ASN A 108 18.01 7.52 3.43
N PRO A 109 18.23 6.84 4.56
CA PRO A 109 17.54 7.15 5.81
C PRO A 109 17.74 8.59 6.34
N ASP A 110 18.82 9.26 5.92
CA ASP A 110 19.12 10.66 6.26
C ASP A 110 18.44 11.68 5.32
N GLY A 111 17.69 11.22 4.32
CA GLY A 111 17.02 12.06 3.33
C GLY A 111 17.85 12.39 2.08
N THR A 112 19.10 11.93 1.99
CA THR A 112 19.95 12.18 0.80
C THR A 112 19.58 11.26 -0.38
N GLU A 113 19.64 11.78 -1.61
CA GLU A 113 19.42 11.00 -2.82
C GLU A 113 20.56 9.99 -3.04
N LYS A 114 20.22 8.71 -3.06
CA LYS A 114 21.15 7.60 -3.30
C LYS A 114 21.26 7.26 -4.78
N GLU A 115 20.14 7.21 -5.48
CA GLU A 115 20.06 6.78 -6.88
C GLU A 115 18.83 7.37 -7.56
N ARG A 116 18.94 7.64 -8.86
CA ARG A 116 17.81 8.06 -9.71
C ARG A 116 17.84 7.26 -11.01
N ARG A 117 16.71 6.66 -11.36
CA ARG A 117 16.59 5.77 -12.51
C ARG A 117 15.20 5.77 -13.12
N ASP A 118 15.07 5.13 -14.28
CA ASP A 118 13.77 4.82 -14.87
C ASP A 118 13.09 3.71 -14.05
N PRO A 119 11.77 3.79 -13.81
CA PRO A 119 11.04 2.75 -13.08
C PRO A 119 11.18 1.39 -13.76
N VAL A 120 11.40 0.35 -12.95
CA VAL A 120 11.44 -1.04 -13.43
C VAL A 120 10.14 -1.70 -13.05
N ASP A 121 9.42 -2.23 -14.04
CA ASP A 121 8.21 -3.00 -13.77
C ASP A 121 8.56 -4.35 -13.15
N VAL A 122 7.95 -4.61 -11.99
CA VAL A 122 8.12 -5.87 -11.26
C VAL A 122 6.78 -6.60 -11.21
N PRO A 123 6.68 -7.81 -11.80
CA PRO A 123 5.45 -8.59 -11.74
C PRO A 123 5.19 -9.13 -10.33
N GLY A 124 3.91 -9.35 -10.01
CA GLY A 124 3.54 -10.08 -8.80
C GLY A 124 3.89 -11.57 -8.91
N ASN A 125 4.49 -12.13 -7.87
CA ASN A 125 4.89 -13.54 -7.79
C ASN A 125 4.03 -14.37 -6.80
N VAL A 126 3.04 -13.75 -6.15
CA VAL A 126 2.00 -14.45 -5.39
C VAL A 126 0.74 -14.51 -6.25
N ASN A 127 0.62 -15.58 -7.02
CA ASN A 127 -0.44 -15.77 -8.01
C ASN A 127 -0.77 -17.27 -8.18
N ASP A 128 -1.67 -17.58 -9.11
CA ASP A 128 -2.14 -18.94 -9.41
C ASP A 128 -1.21 -19.74 -10.34
N GLN A 129 -0.01 -19.23 -10.62
CA GLN A 129 1.00 -19.94 -11.40
C GLN A 129 1.58 -21.11 -10.58
N GLN A 130 2.14 -22.11 -11.28
CA GLN A 130 2.58 -23.37 -10.67
C GLN A 130 3.75 -23.25 -9.69
N VAL A 131 4.47 -22.13 -9.65
CA VAL A 131 5.60 -21.93 -8.72
C VAL A 131 5.04 -21.66 -7.33
N PRO A 132 5.26 -22.56 -6.34
CA PRO A 132 4.71 -22.37 -5.02
C PRO A 132 5.45 -21.27 -4.25
N ILE A 133 4.76 -20.66 -3.30
CA ILE A 133 5.43 -20.01 -2.18
C ILE A 133 6.06 -21.10 -1.33
N HIS A 134 7.38 -21.01 -1.14
CA HIS A 134 8.16 -22.06 -0.51
C HIS A 134 8.20 -21.90 1.01
N TRP A 135 7.94 -23.00 1.72
CA TRP A 135 8.32 -23.18 3.11
C TRP A 135 9.85 -23.27 3.22
N THR A 136 10.49 -22.22 3.72
CA THR A 136 11.97 -22.18 3.73
C THR A 136 12.61 -23.03 4.83
N GLY A 137 11.82 -23.56 5.77
CA GLY A 137 12.29 -24.25 6.97
C GLY A 137 12.93 -23.33 8.03
N LYS A 138 13.14 -22.04 7.72
CA LYS A 138 13.68 -21.06 8.66
C LYS A 138 12.61 -20.64 9.66
N LYS A 139 12.50 -21.42 10.73
CA LYS A 139 11.59 -21.17 11.84
C LYS A 139 12.16 -20.17 12.83
N MET A 140 11.29 -19.39 13.45
CA MET A 140 11.61 -18.43 14.49
C MET A 140 10.53 -18.44 15.56
N LYS A 141 10.91 -18.41 16.84
CA LYS A 141 9.93 -18.29 17.93
C LYS A 141 9.10 -17.02 17.75
N LYS A 142 7.80 -17.09 18.04
CA LYS A 142 6.90 -15.93 17.86
C LYS A 142 7.40 -14.69 18.58
N GLN A 143 7.92 -14.86 19.80
CA GLN A 143 8.47 -13.77 20.62
C GLN A 143 9.70 -13.09 19.99
N ASP A 144 10.52 -13.82 19.25
CA ASP A 144 11.70 -13.26 18.60
C ASP A 144 11.31 -12.54 17.32
N ALA A 145 10.37 -13.11 16.57
CA ALA A 145 9.86 -12.52 15.34
C ALA A 145 9.24 -11.13 15.57
N VAL A 146 8.39 -10.99 16.61
CA VAL A 146 7.75 -9.70 16.95
C VAL A 146 8.72 -8.65 17.49
N ARG A 147 9.90 -9.06 17.99
CA ARG A 147 10.96 -8.14 18.45
C ARG A 147 11.93 -7.75 17.35
N LYS A 148 12.00 -8.54 16.27
CA LYS A 148 12.90 -8.31 15.13
C LYS A 148 12.21 -7.66 13.95
N PHE A 149 10.91 -7.86 13.75
CA PHE A 149 10.20 -7.38 12.55
C PHE A 149 8.96 -6.57 12.90
N VAL A 150 8.66 -5.57 12.06
CA VAL A 150 7.41 -4.81 12.14
C VAL A 150 6.40 -5.39 11.15
N PHE A 151 5.43 -6.15 11.67
CA PHE A 151 4.36 -6.72 10.84
C PHE A 151 3.30 -5.67 10.51
N GLN A 152 3.24 -5.25 9.26
CA GLN A 152 2.31 -4.23 8.80
C GLN A 152 0.98 -4.80 8.29
N ARG A 153 1.01 -6.03 7.76
CA ARG A 153 -0.18 -6.69 7.20
C ARG A 153 -0.26 -8.12 7.68
N SER A 154 -1.47 -8.59 7.91
CA SER A 154 -1.77 -9.98 8.26
C SER A 154 -2.85 -10.49 7.34
N ILE A 155 -2.59 -11.61 6.68
CA ILE A 155 -3.48 -12.22 5.70
C ILE A 155 -3.87 -13.60 6.23
N GLN A 156 -5.16 -13.90 6.30
CA GLN A 156 -5.61 -15.23 6.65
C GLN A 156 -5.61 -16.13 5.42
N LEU A 157 -4.96 -17.28 5.51
CA LEU A 157 -5.01 -18.31 4.49
C LEU A 157 -6.11 -19.30 4.83
N ARG A 158 -6.82 -19.80 3.82
CA ARG A 158 -7.89 -20.78 3.97
C ARG A 158 -7.78 -21.90 2.93
N HIS A 159 -8.19 -23.08 3.34
CA HIS A 159 -8.31 -24.24 2.46
C HIS A 159 -9.39 -24.01 1.40
N VAL A 160 -9.28 -24.74 0.30
CA VAL A 160 -10.25 -24.71 -0.82
C VAL A 160 -11.15 -25.95 -0.84
N ASP A 161 -10.72 -27.04 -0.21
CA ASP A 161 -11.41 -28.32 -0.12
C ASP A 161 -10.97 -29.11 1.15
N GLY A 162 -11.47 -30.34 1.31
CA GLY A 162 -11.13 -31.19 2.46
C GLY A 162 -9.68 -31.70 2.47
N LEU A 163 -9.06 -31.93 1.31
CA LEU A 163 -7.67 -32.39 1.25
C LEU A 163 -6.70 -31.28 1.66
N THR A 164 -6.96 -30.06 1.20
CA THR A 164 -6.22 -28.87 1.57
C THR A 164 -6.49 -28.46 3.02
N TYR A 165 -7.64 -28.82 3.60
CA TYR A 165 -7.89 -28.68 5.04
C TYR A 165 -6.85 -29.45 5.85
N ASP A 166 -6.69 -30.77 5.61
CA ASP A 166 -5.76 -31.59 6.40
C ASP A 166 -4.31 -31.14 6.21
N PHE A 167 -3.95 -30.76 4.98
CA PHE A 167 -2.64 -30.20 4.66
C PHE A 167 -2.34 -28.93 5.46
N MET A 168 -3.27 -27.97 5.46
CA MET A 168 -3.11 -26.69 6.16
C MET A 168 -3.22 -26.83 7.68
N TYR A 169 -4.07 -27.73 8.16
CA TYR A 169 -4.18 -28.06 9.58
C TYR A 169 -2.85 -28.62 10.11
N GLY A 170 -2.22 -29.54 9.37
CA GLY A 170 -0.91 -30.09 9.72
C GLY A 170 0.16 -29.01 9.87
N MET A 171 0.25 -28.09 8.90
CA MET A 171 1.16 -26.94 8.98
C MET A 171 0.85 -26.02 10.17
N ALA A 172 -0.44 -25.75 10.42
CA ALA A 172 -0.86 -24.91 11.53
C ALA A 172 -0.52 -25.54 12.88
N LYS A 173 -0.72 -26.85 13.02
CA LYS A 173 -0.41 -27.64 14.20
C LYS A 173 1.08 -27.62 14.50
N GLU A 174 1.92 -27.91 13.49
CA GLU A 174 3.40 -27.87 13.61
C GLU A 174 3.88 -26.53 14.17
N LEU A 175 3.44 -25.41 13.58
CA LEU A 175 3.83 -24.07 14.02
C LEU A 175 3.24 -23.66 15.37
N HIS A 176 2.04 -24.15 15.70
CA HIS A 176 1.39 -23.87 16.97
C HIS A 176 2.10 -24.57 18.13
N GLU A 177 2.38 -25.87 18.00
CA GLU A 177 3.05 -26.68 19.03
C GLU A 177 4.48 -26.19 19.29
N GLU A 178 5.19 -25.78 18.24
CA GLU A 178 6.54 -25.21 18.35
C GLU A 178 6.56 -23.74 18.81
N ASN A 179 5.39 -23.10 18.94
CA ASN A 179 5.24 -21.67 19.22
C ASN A 179 6.14 -20.80 18.31
N ALA A 180 6.10 -21.09 17.01
CA ALA A 180 6.97 -20.51 16.01
C ALA A 180 6.21 -19.93 14.82
N MET A 181 6.92 -19.15 14.02
CA MET A 181 6.56 -18.79 12.65
C MET A 181 7.65 -19.30 11.71
N VAL A 182 7.32 -19.56 10.46
CA VAL A 182 8.30 -19.92 9.43
C VAL A 182 8.36 -18.86 8.35
N LEU A 183 9.57 -18.50 7.94
CA LEU A 183 9.77 -17.61 6.80
C LEU A 183 9.34 -18.33 5.51
N LEU A 184 8.59 -17.64 4.67
CA LEU A 184 8.21 -18.05 3.33
C LEU A 184 9.03 -17.28 2.29
N GLY A 185 9.28 -17.92 1.16
CA GLY A 185 10.00 -17.31 0.03
C GLY A 185 9.28 -17.51 -1.28
N GLY A 186 9.28 -16.49 -2.12
CA GLY A 186 8.78 -16.53 -3.49
C GLY A 186 9.86 -16.94 -4.50
N GLY A 187 9.44 -17.03 -5.75
CA GLY A 187 10.30 -17.39 -6.88
C GLY A 187 10.70 -18.86 -6.89
N ALA A 188 11.30 -19.31 -8.01
CA ALA A 188 11.60 -20.72 -8.25
C ALA A 188 12.53 -21.39 -7.21
N LYS A 189 13.30 -20.59 -6.45
CA LYS A 189 14.22 -21.07 -5.41
C LYS A 189 13.76 -20.72 -3.98
N GLY A 190 12.57 -20.12 -3.81
CA GLY A 190 12.08 -19.71 -2.49
C GLY A 190 12.95 -18.67 -1.79
N LYS A 191 13.61 -17.78 -2.56
CA LYS A 191 14.51 -16.73 -2.03
C LYS A 191 13.99 -15.32 -2.25
N ASP A 192 13.01 -15.16 -3.14
CA ASP A 192 12.51 -13.86 -3.52
C ASP A 192 11.49 -13.38 -2.48
N PRO A 193 11.32 -12.05 -2.31
CA PRO A 193 10.22 -11.52 -1.51
C PRO A 193 8.86 -11.88 -2.14
N LEU A 194 7.80 -11.76 -1.34
CA LEU A 194 6.42 -11.94 -1.80
C LEU A 194 5.87 -10.62 -2.35
N ILE A 195 5.42 -10.65 -3.61
CA ILE A 195 4.84 -9.51 -4.34
C ILE A 195 3.44 -9.92 -4.82
N PHE A 196 2.41 -9.27 -4.30
CA PHE A 196 1.00 -9.69 -4.49
C PHE A 196 0.33 -9.16 -5.75
N HIS A 197 0.86 -8.09 -6.33
CA HIS A 197 0.37 -7.46 -7.56
C HIS A 197 1.53 -6.74 -8.24
N ALA A 198 1.39 -6.44 -9.54
CA ALA A 198 2.40 -5.72 -10.30
C ALA A 198 2.77 -4.41 -9.60
N ASN A 199 4.08 -4.14 -9.49
CA ASN A 199 4.65 -2.98 -8.82
C ASN A 199 4.24 -2.83 -7.34
N GLY A 200 3.75 -3.91 -6.73
CA GLY A 200 3.41 -3.96 -5.31
C GLY A 200 4.67 -4.02 -4.44
N SER A 201 4.54 -3.58 -3.19
CA SER A 201 5.67 -3.62 -2.25
C SER A 201 6.16 -5.07 -2.02
N PRO A 202 7.47 -5.32 -2.02
CA PRO A 202 8.03 -6.62 -1.67
C PRO A 202 7.91 -6.86 -0.15
N TYR A 203 7.47 -8.04 0.25
CA TYR A 203 7.37 -8.42 1.67
C TYR A 203 8.13 -9.71 1.98
N HIS A 204 8.73 -9.77 3.17
CA HIS A 204 9.03 -11.03 3.84
C HIS A 204 7.74 -11.58 4.45
N GLY A 205 7.37 -12.80 4.05
CA GLY A 205 6.19 -13.49 4.56
C GLY A 205 6.55 -14.45 5.68
N PHE A 206 5.85 -14.37 6.80
CA PHE A 206 6.00 -15.28 7.93
C PHE A 206 4.68 -16.01 8.16
N LEU A 207 4.69 -17.33 8.05
CA LEU A 207 3.51 -18.13 8.31
C LEU A 207 3.41 -18.42 9.81
N GLU A 208 2.29 -18.06 10.40
CA GLU A 208 1.93 -18.37 11.78
C GLU A 208 0.78 -19.38 11.80
N GLY A 209 0.94 -20.46 12.56
CA GLY A 209 -0.11 -21.44 12.83
C GLY A 209 -0.74 -21.29 14.21
N ARG A 210 -2.05 -21.54 14.25
CA ARG A 210 -2.83 -21.72 15.48
C ARG A 210 -3.80 -22.87 15.29
N VAL A 211 -3.96 -23.70 16.32
CA VAL A 211 -4.97 -24.77 16.34
C VAL A 211 -5.77 -24.71 17.63
N ASP A 212 -7.03 -25.13 17.54
CA ASP A 212 -7.95 -25.30 18.65
C ASP A 212 -8.89 -26.46 18.33
N SER A 213 -8.57 -27.65 18.85
CA SER A 213 -9.22 -28.90 18.46
C SER A 213 -9.20 -29.06 16.94
N LEU A 214 -10.35 -29.24 16.28
CA LEU A 214 -10.49 -29.33 14.82
C LEU A 214 -10.54 -27.97 14.10
N ARG A 215 -10.24 -26.87 14.79
CA ARG A 215 -10.16 -25.55 14.16
C ARG A 215 -8.70 -25.17 13.97
N TYR A 216 -8.39 -24.53 12.85
CA TYR A 216 -7.07 -23.95 12.63
C TYR A 216 -7.15 -22.54 12.08
N GLN A 217 -6.05 -21.81 12.24
CA GLN A 217 -5.80 -20.55 11.57
C GLN A 217 -4.37 -20.52 11.06
N LEU A 218 -4.21 -20.23 9.78
CA LEU A 218 -2.93 -19.88 9.18
C LEU A 218 -2.94 -18.39 8.85
N LEU A 219 -2.01 -17.65 9.45
CA LEU A 219 -1.85 -16.22 9.24
C LEU A 219 -0.50 -15.99 8.55
N LEU A 220 -0.55 -15.43 7.34
CA LEU A 220 0.61 -14.90 6.65
C LEU A 220 0.85 -13.46 7.14
N ARG A 221 1.85 -13.30 8.02
CA ARG A 221 2.31 -12.02 8.55
C ARG A 221 3.33 -11.43 7.58
N LEU A 222 3.10 -10.21 7.11
CA LEU A 222 3.96 -9.54 6.13
C LEU A 222 4.74 -8.40 6.80
N SER A 223 6.05 -8.39 6.57
CA SER A 223 6.95 -7.31 6.98
C SER A 223 7.92 -6.97 5.86
N HIS A 224 8.24 -5.69 5.69
CA HIS A 224 9.41 -5.24 4.92
C HIS A 224 10.35 -4.39 5.78
N LEU A 225 10.18 -4.44 7.10
CA LEU A 225 10.94 -3.66 8.08
C LEU A 225 11.51 -4.58 9.15
N GLU A 226 12.82 -4.47 9.36
CA GLU A 226 13.53 -5.13 10.45
C GLU A 226 13.96 -4.08 11.48
N LEU A 227 13.66 -4.36 12.76
CA LEU A 227 14.04 -3.53 13.90
C LEU A 227 15.52 -3.74 14.19
N LYS A 228 16.28 -2.66 14.13
CA LYS A 228 17.67 -2.61 14.60
C LYS A 228 17.71 -1.97 15.98
N ARG A 229 18.61 -2.45 16.84
CA ARG A 229 18.90 -1.76 18.10
C ARG A 229 19.50 -0.40 17.77
N PRO A 230 19.14 0.67 18.50
CA PRO A 230 19.89 1.92 18.45
C PRO A 230 21.37 1.63 18.73
N ALA A 231 22.26 2.28 17.99
CA ALA A 231 23.70 2.22 18.23
C ALA A 231 24.05 2.84 19.59
#